data_AF-A0A3A3GSM5-F1
#
_entry.id   AF-A0A3A3GSM5-F1
#
_cell.length_a   1.000
_cell.length_b   1.000
_cell.length_c   1.000
_cell.angle_alpha   90.00
_cell.angle_beta   90.00
_cell.angle_gamma   90.00
#
_symmetry.space_group_name_H-M   'P 1'
#
loop_
_entity.id
_entity.type
_entity.pdbx_description
1 polymer ?
#
loop_
_entity_poly.entity_id
_entity_poly.type
_entity_poly.pdbx_seq_one_letter_code
_entity_poly.pdbx_strand_id
1 'polypeptide(L)'
;MLVGCTLGLATLSSFAVTIDEVVSDMSSKSEVIAIDPRYEWQYQPAIVMHAPRGDAIPSWWTGNRPEWTYSVLTWFTTQEAQGNAATNSRVQVANLRFYVLSQATRTWKQLDTKAAPYSEMWSYPFAYAGAGSVRSESSGGVSIKPDYPNFYHGYGNPISIDPKDVRAVYVSMDFRLAVENTSKPDDRDSAKYVVNAGADYWPGNGQATWSLGYAPGIGTGRTKLATKDWRTATLLVPNKNYGSTMEEIRQNPPPSVTGIGGTTATTTTTTKAAVTTTAAMTTTTKSATTTTKSGTTTTASVTTTTAPINTGTSGTPVSTSAYAAVTAKNSGKCLDVSARSNADGGAIVQWACNGQDNQKWAMRDMGGAQYQLVARNSGKCLDTRGATANGAAIVQNACGTSAQQLWTRRTSTSGHSQLVSVANGKCLNVRGYSSRDGAIIEQNACTNSDSQQWSLPVSAPQPSTPQLSGAQAITAKHSGKCVDLSAWSNANGVQMQQWSCNGGTNQQWLFKDVGNARYQIVSKTSGKCLDVKDGNTADGAIVQQMDCQAGATKQQWTFLPENGGYNKLKSVASGKCMDVTAMSTADGAKLVQWSCSATNASGGDNQRWMIH
;
A
#
# COMPACT_ATOMS: atom_id res chain seq x y z
N MET A 1 29.79 37.84 28.90
CA MET A 1 29.30 38.28 27.59
C MET A 1 30.06 37.51 26.53
N LEU A 2 29.44 36.51 25.90
CA LEU A 2 29.93 35.83 24.70
C LEU A 2 28.74 35.08 24.11
N VAL A 3 28.30 35.52 22.93
CA VAL A 3 27.06 35.08 22.27
C VAL A 3 27.38 33.95 21.31
N GLY A 4 26.57 32.89 21.34
CA GLY A 4 26.75 31.74 20.44
C GLY A 4 26.33 32.04 19.00
N CYS A 5 26.98 31.37 18.05
CA CYS A 5 26.55 31.33 16.65
C CYS A 5 26.54 29.86 16.19
N THR A 6 25.40 29.19 16.36
CA THR A 6 25.15 27.86 15.80
C THR A 6 24.54 28.00 14.41
N LEU A 7 25.35 27.76 13.38
CA LEU A 7 24.90 27.61 12.01
C LEU A 7 23.94 26.42 11.91
N GLY A 8 22.65 26.72 11.73
CA GLY A 8 21.63 25.71 11.45
C GLY A 8 21.82 25.11 10.07
N LEU A 9 22.40 23.91 10.00
CA LEU A 9 22.35 23.07 8.81
C LEU A 9 20.90 22.65 8.55
N ALA A 10 20.21 23.41 7.70
CA ALA A 10 18.90 23.04 7.20
C ALA A 10 19.02 21.71 6.42
N THR A 11 18.45 20.64 6.95
CA THR A 11 18.41 19.35 6.29
C THR A 11 17.59 19.46 5.01
N LEU A 12 18.27 19.43 3.85
CA LEU A 12 17.63 19.34 2.54
C LEU A 12 16.82 18.03 2.47
N SER A 13 15.51 18.13 2.65
CA SER A 13 14.61 17.01 2.40
C SER A 13 14.54 16.74 0.90
N SER A 14 14.91 15.53 0.49
CA SER A 14 14.74 15.09 -0.89
C SER A 14 13.26 14.83 -1.15
N PHE A 15 12.64 15.69 -1.95
CA PHE A 15 11.30 15.48 -2.47
C PHE A 15 11.39 14.48 -3.63
N ALA A 16 10.77 13.32 -3.46
CA ALA A 16 10.60 12.33 -4.52
C ALA A 16 9.12 11.94 -4.57
N VAL A 17 8.46 12.23 -5.69
CA VAL A 17 7.06 11.84 -5.91
C VAL A 17 7.01 10.33 -6.11
N THR A 18 6.10 9.68 -5.39
CA THR A 18 5.82 8.25 -5.57
C THR A 18 4.83 8.02 -6.71
N ILE A 19 4.89 6.85 -7.36
CA ILE A 19 3.91 6.49 -8.40
C ILE A 19 2.48 6.48 -7.85
N ASP A 20 2.29 6.10 -6.58
CA ASP A 20 0.97 6.09 -5.94
C ASP A 20 0.44 7.51 -5.68
N GLU A 21 1.30 8.49 -5.39
CA GLU A 21 0.89 9.91 -5.39
C GLU A 21 0.48 10.37 -6.78
N VAL A 22 1.21 10.00 -7.85
CA VAL A 22 0.82 10.31 -9.24
C VAL A 22 -0.50 9.64 -9.62
N VAL A 23 -0.71 8.38 -9.23
CA VAL A 23 -1.96 7.65 -9.53
C VAL A 23 -3.14 8.18 -8.69
N SER A 24 -2.90 8.55 -7.42
CA SER A 24 -3.90 9.16 -6.54
C SER A 24 -4.29 10.56 -7.03
N ASP A 25 -3.30 11.34 -7.45
CA ASP A 25 -3.47 12.61 -8.15
C ASP A 25 -4.37 12.39 -9.37
N MET A 26 -3.99 11.52 -10.31
CA MET A 26 -4.82 11.17 -11.49
C MET A 26 -6.26 10.74 -11.17
N SER A 27 -6.47 9.91 -10.14
CA SER A 27 -7.76 9.22 -9.87
C SER A 27 -8.71 9.93 -8.90
N SER A 28 -8.24 10.93 -8.15
CA SER A 28 -9.09 11.81 -7.33
C SER A 28 -10.07 12.63 -8.20
N LYS A 29 -11.02 13.37 -7.63
CA LYS A 29 -11.74 14.40 -8.42
C LYS A 29 -10.81 15.59 -8.66
N SER A 30 -10.92 16.27 -9.81
CA SER A 30 -10.10 17.47 -10.10
C SER A 30 -10.24 18.47 -8.95
N GLU A 31 -9.11 19.01 -8.48
CA GLU A 31 -9.12 20.08 -7.50
C GLU A 31 -9.81 21.29 -8.15
N VAL A 32 -10.95 21.73 -7.60
CA VAL A 32 -11.67 22.91 -8.10
C VAL A 32 -10.96 24.14 -7.56
N ILE A 33 -9.80 24.45 -8.13
CA ILE A 33 -9.06 25.66 -7.81
C ILE A 33 -9.69 26.79 -8.61
N ALA A 34 -10.46 27.63 -7.93
CA ALA A 34 -11.02 28.82 -8.55
C ALA A 34 -9.89 29.74 -9.01
N ILE A 35 -9.80 29.95 -10.32
CA ILE A 35 -8.93 30.95 -10.93
C ILE A 35 -9.53 32.33 -10.62
N ASP A 36 -8.69 33.35 -10.47
CA ASP A 36 -9.16 34.68 -10.09
C ASP A 36 -10.14 35.25 -11.13
N PRO A 37 -11.30 35.80 -10.73
CA PRO A 37 -12.27 36.39 -11.67
C PRO A 37 -11.69 37.51 -12.54
N ARG A 38 -10.56 38.12 -12.14
CA ARG A 38 -9.79 39.04 -12.99
C ARG A 38 -9.28 38.38 -14.29
N TYR A 39 -9.24 37.05 -14.38
CA TYR A 39 -9.04 36.27 -15.60
C TYR A 39 -10.37 35.84 -16.25
N GLU A 40 -11.38 36.71 -16.30
CA GLU A 40 -12.77 36.38 -16.71
C GLU A 40 -12.88 35.62 -18.06
N TRP A 41 -11.93 35.87 -18.97
CA TRP A 41 -11.81 35.15 -20.23
C TRP A 41 -11.54 33.63 -20.08
N GLN A 42 -11.01 33.15 -18.95
CA GLN A 42 -10.80 31.73 -18.66
C GLN A 42 -12.11 30.98 -18.40
N TYR A 43 -13.22 31.69 -18.14
CA TYR A 43 -14.55 31.09 -18.10
C TYR A 43 -15.14 30.86 -19.50
N GLN A 44 -14.49 31.33 -20.57
CA GLN A 44 -14.86 30.95 -21.94
C GLN A 44 -14.50 29.48 -22.20
N PRO A 45 -15.34 28.72 -22.91
CA PRO A 45 -15.34 27.24 -22.89
C PRO A 45 -14.15 26.55 -23.60
N ALA A 46 -13.08 27.29 -23.92
CA ALA A 46 -11.90 26.78 -24.62
C ALA A 46 -10.71 26.45 -23.68
N ILE A 47 -10.64 27.00 -22.45
CA ILE A 47 -9.70 26.53 -21.42
C ILE A 47 -10.40 25.54 -20.49
N VAL A 48 -10.71 24.37 -21.04
CA VAL A 48 -11.20 23.22 -20.25
C VAL A 48 -10.01 22.51 -19.58
N MET A 49 -9.38 23.18 -18.60
CA MET A 49 -8.50 22.47 -17.63
C MET A 49 -9.28 21.50 -16.72
N HIS A 50 -10.59 21.38 -16.92
CA HIS A 50 -11.50 20.46 -16.22
C HIS A 50 -11.73 19.12 -16.93
N ALA A 51 -10.99 18.81 -17.98
CA ALA A 51 -10.90 17.45 -18.49
C ALA A 51 -9.75 16.71 -17.75
N PRO A 52 -10.02 15.93 -16.68
CA PRO A 52 -9.17 14.77 -16.47
C PRO A 52 -9.34 13.87 -17.70
N ARG A 53 -8.29 13.16 -18.09
CA ARG A 53 -8.27 11.72 -18.46
C ARG A 53 -7.12 11.42 -19.43
N GLY A 54 -6.33 10.41 -19.09
CA GLY A 54 -5.63 9.57 -20.07
C GLY A 54 -6.58 8.66 -20.85
N ASP A 55 -7.74 9.18 -21.28
CA ASP A 55 -8.73 8.52 -22.14
C ASP A 55 -8.73 9.11 -23.55
N ALA A 56 -8.23 10.34 -23.72
CA ALA A 56 -7.89 10.88 -25.03
C ALA A 56 -6.66 10.14 -25.58
N ILE A 57 -6.90 8.99 -26.22
CA ILE A 57 -5.95 8.46 -27.20
C ILE A 57 -5.90 9.49 -28.34
N PRO A 58 -4.75 10.10 -28.65
CA PRO A 58 -4.63 10.89 -29.86
C PRO A 58 -4.96 9.98 -31.05
N SER A 59 -5.98 10.31 -31.82
CA SER A 59 -6.68 9.44 -32.80
C SER A 59 -5.83 8.92 -33.97
N TRP A 60 -4.53 9.22 -33.94
CA TRP A 60 -3.54 9.04 -34.99
C TRP A 60 -2.27 8.32 -34.47
N TRP A 61 -2.28 7.81 -33.22
CA TRP A 61 -1.32 6.78 -32.76
C TRP A 61 -1.31 5.54 -33.65
N THR A 62 -2.36 5.30 -34.44
CA THR A 62 -2.33 4.46 -35.63
C THR A 62 -1.64 5.22 -36.77
N GLY A 63 -0.31 5.21 -36.77
CA GLY A 63 0.51 6.02 -37.67
C GLY A 63 0.18 5.81 -39.15
N ASN A 64 -0.13 6.90 -39.86
CA ASN A 64 -0.19 6.96 -41.34
C ASN A 64 -0.03 8.40 -41.88
N ARG A 65 0.64 9.28 -41.11
CA ARG A 65 0.87 10.69 -41.45
C ARG A 65 2.37 11.02 -41.40
N PRO A 66 3.11 10.87 -42.53
CA PRO A 66 4.55 11.11 -42.58
C PRO A 66 4.93 12.59 -42.42
N GLU A 67 3.98 13.52 -42.49
CA GLU A 67 4.19 14.97 -42.29
C GLU A 67 4.41 15.38 -40.82
N TRP A 68 4.44 14.42 -39.90
CA TRP A 68 4.74 14.62 -38.48
C TRP A 68 6.10 13.99 -38.20
N THR A 69 7.16 14.79 -37.97
CA THR A 69 8.24 14.21 -37.15
C THR A 69 7.63 13.79 -35.84
N TYR A 70 8.02 12.62 -35.37
CA TYR A 70 7.49 12.02 -34.15
C TYR A 70 8.11 12.70 -32.93
N SER A 71 7.83 13.99 -32.77
CA SER A 71 8.47 14.86 -31.80
C SER A 71 7.48 15.27 -30.70
N VAL A 72 7.96 15.32 -29.47
CA VAL A 72 7.19 15.73 -28.29
C VAL A 72 7.76 17.03 -27.74
N LEU A 73 6.90 17.97 -27.39
CA LEU A 73 7.25 19.17 -26.66
C LEU A 73 6.64 19.10 -25.26
N THR A 74 7.47 19.02 -24.22
CA THR A 74 6.98 19.21 -22.85
C THR A 74 6.72 20.68 -22.57
N TRP A 75 5.74 20.96 -21.71
CA TRP A 75 5.37 22.32 -21.36
C TRP A 75 4.92 22.44 -19.90
N PHE A 76 4.91 23.66 -19.39
CA PHE A 76 4.30 23.99 -18.10
C PHE A 76 3.65 25.39 -18.14
N THR A 77 2.66 25.59 -17.28
CA THR A 77 2.02 26.89 -17.10
C THR A 77 2.05 27.34 -15.65
N THR A 78 2.06 28.66 -15.43
CA THR A 78 1.78 29.25 -14.11
C THR A 78 1.04 30.58 -14.20
N GLN A 79 0.13 30.81 -13.24
CA GLN A 79 -0.81 31.93 -13.19
C GLN A 79 -1.34 32.12 -11.75
N GLU A 80 -1.96 33.27 -11.46
CA GLU A 80 -2.58 33.52 -10.15
C GLU A 80 -3.94 32.81 -9.99
N ALA A 81 -4.31 32.49 -8.75
CA ALA A 81 -5.61 31.92 -8.38
C ALA A 81 -6.42 32.88 -7.49
N GLN A 82 -7.71 32.59 -7.30
CA GLN A 82 -8.66 33.56 -6.75
C GLN A 82 -8.30 34.08 -5.36
N GLY A 83 -8.25 35.42 -5.26
CA GLY A 83 -7.91 36.11 -4.03
C GLY A 83 -6.46 35.85 -3.61
N ASN A 84 -5.54 35.80 -4.58
CA ASN A 84 -4.12 35.99 -4.32
C ASN A 84 -3.91 37.38 -3.71
N ALA A 85 -3.33 37.46 -2.51
CA ALA A 85 -3.09 38.71 -1.80
C ALA A 85 -1.59 39.06 -1.71
N ALA A 86 -0.71 38.16 -2.14
CA ALA A 86 0.73 38.39 -2.11
C ALA A 86 1.17 39.36 -3.21
N THR A 87 2.17 40.17 -2.87
CA THR A 87 2.76 41.21 -3.72
C THR A 87 4.27 41.00 -3.91
N ASN A 88 4.91 40.25 -3.01
CA ASN A 88 6.35 40.00 -2.92
C ASN A 88 6.71 38.52 -3.20
N SER A 89 5.98 37.86 -4.10
CA SER A 89 6.08 36.43 -4.40
C SER A 89 6.31 36.11 -5.88
N ARG A 90 6.95 34.96 -6.13
CA ARG A 90 7.18 34.31 -7.42
C ARG A 90 6.88 32.81 -7.35
N VAL A 91 6.73 32.16 -8.51
CA VAL A 91 6.79 30.70 -8.65
C VAL A 91 8.15 30.30 -9.21
N GLN A 92 8.97 29.61 -8.42
CA GLN A 92 10.17 28.91 -8.89
C GLN A 92 9.78 27.58 -9.53
N VAL A 93 10.36 27.28 -10.69
CA VAL A 93 10.21 26.04 -11.45
C VAL A 93 11.58 25.44 -11.82
N ALA A 94 11.63 24.11 -11.86
CA ALA A 94 12.84 23.35 -12.11
C ALA A 94 12.52 21.96 -12.68
N ASN A 95 13.54 21.27 -13.20
CA ASN A 95 13.47 19.84 -13.50
C ASN A 95 12.26 19.42 -14.36
N LEU A 96 11.96 20.14 -15.45
CA LEU A 96 11.03 19.63 -16.46
C LEU A 96 11.68 18.40 -17.11
N ARG A 97 11.01 17.24 -17.01
CA ARG A 97 11.55 15.94 -17.41
C ARG A 97 10.49 15.17 -18.19
N PHE A 98 10.92 14.51 -19.26
CA PHE A 98 10.09 13.61 -20.06
C PHE A 98 10.62 12.18 -20.00
N TYR A 99 9.73 11.22 -19.76
CA TYR A 99 10.03 9.81 -19.71
C TYR A 99 9.08 9.03 -20.62
N VAL A 100 9.63 8.04 -21.33
CA VAL A 100 8.87 7.06 -22.13
C VAL A 100 9.13 5.67 -21.58
N LEU A 101 8.08 4.90 -21.32
CA LEU A 101 8.16 3.46 -21.10
C LEU A 101 8.17 2.78 -22.46
N SER A 102 9.27 2.09 -22.79
CA SER A 102 9.41 1.35 -24.04
C SER A 102 8.39 0.19 -24.11
N GLN A 103 7.78 0.01 -25.28
CA GLN A 103 6.88 -1.12 -25.56
C GLN A 103 7.64 -2.42 -25.75
N ALA A 104 8.78 -2.36 -26.45
CA ALA A 104 9.64 -3.50 -26.75
C ALA A 104 10.43 -3.97 -25.51
N THR A 105 11.04 -3.05 -24.76
CA THR A 105 11.95 -3.43 -23.65
C THR A 105 11.30 -3.37 -22.27
N ARG A 106 10.14 -2.72 -22.12
CA ARG A 106 9.51 -2.40 -20.83
C ARG A 106 10.42 -1.61 -19.87
N THR A 107 11.41 -0.89 -20.38
CA THR A 107 12.25 0.01 -19.57
C THR A 107 11.83 1.46 -19.73
N TRP A 108 11.90 2.23 -18.64
CA TRP A 108 11.72 3.67 -18.69
C TRP A 108 12.99 4.35 -19.18
N LYS A 109 12.87 5.18 -20.22
CA LYS A 109 13.94 6.02 -20.75
C LYS A 109 13.58 7.48 -20.51
N GLN A 110 14.48 8.21 -19.83
CA GLN A 110 14.39 9.67 -19.74
C GLN A 110 14.92 10.29 -21.03
N LEU A 111 14.21 11.29 -21.57
CA LEU A 111 14.53 11.91 -22.86
C LEU A 111 14.84 13.41 -22.78
N ASP A 112 14.34 14.11 -21.76
CA ASP A 112 14.74 15.49 -21.45
C ASP A 112 14.97 15.70 -19.94
N THR A 113 15.85 16.65 -19.64
CA THR A 113 16.38 17.01 -18.32
C THR A 113 16.52 18.51 -18.11
N LYS A 114 16.37 19.36 -19.13
CA LYS A 114 16.75 20.78 -19.03
C LYS A 114 15.59 21.67 -18.59
N ALA A 115 15.90 22.63 -17.71
CA ALA A 115 15.00 23.74 -17.42
C ALA A 115 14.72 24.52 -18.70
N ALA A 116 13.45 24.90 -18.90
CA ALA A 116 12.94 25.51 -20.13
C ALA A 116 13.83 26.65 -20.64
N PRO A 117 14.48 26.51 -21.81
CA PRO A 117 15.30 27.58 -22.39
C PRO A 117 14.46 28.62 -23.14
N TYR A 118 13.18 28.34 -23.39
CA TYR A 118 12.25 29.22 -24.09
C TYR A 118 10.96 29.37 -23.29
N SER A 119 10.51 30.60 -23.13
CA SER A 119 9.40 30.92 -22.24
C SER A 119 8.83 32.30 -22.52
N GLU A 120 7.51 32.38 -22.49
CA GLU A 120 6.76 33.55 -22.94
C GLU A 120 5.53 33.77 -22.06
N MET A 121 5.14 35.02 -21.88
CA MET A 121 3.83 35.37 -21.35
C MET A 121 2.81 35.45 -22.48
N TRP A 122 1.62 34.95 -22.20
CA TRP A 122 0.52 34.88 -23.15
C TRP A 122 -0.76 35.48 -22.55
N SER A 123 -1.43 36.31 -23.33
CA SER A 123 -2.84 36.68 -23.13
C SER A 123 -3.75 35.68 -23.85
N TYR A 124 -5.05 35.69 -23.57
CA TYR A 124 -6.02 34.90 -24.32
C TYR A 124 -6.44 35.56 -25.63
N PRO A 125 -6.77 34.80 -26.69
CA PRO A 125 -6.63 33.34 -26.83
C PRO A 125 -5.27 32.96 -27.43
N PHE A 126 -4.23 32.94 -26.59
CA PHE A 126 -2.83 32.73 -26.98
C PHE A 126 -2.30 33.84 -27.91
N ALA A 127 -2.48 35.09 -27.49
CA ALA A 127 -1.77 36.25 -28.03
C ALA A 127 -0.48 36.48 -27.23
N TYR A 128 0.65 36.71 -27.92
CA TYR A 128 1.94 36.93 -27.28
C TYR A 128 1.94 38.24 -26.46
N ALA A 129 2.36 38.16 -25.21
CA ALA A 129 2.34 39.26 -24.24
C ALA A 129 3.73 39.65 -23.69
N GLY A 130 4.81 39.20 -24.34
CA GLY A 130 6.20 39.50 -23.98
C GLY A 130 6.94 38.32 -23.33
N ALA A 131 8.22 38.52 -23.02
CA ALA A 131 9.08 37.50 -22.40
C ALA A 131 8.74 37.21 -20.92
N GLY A 132 8.04 38.15 -20.27
CA GLY A 132 7.64 38.04 -18.88
C GLY A 132 8.76 38.22 -17.85
N SER A 133 8.36 38.27 -16.58
CA SER A 133 9.27 38.57 -15.47
C SER A 133 9.95 37.30 -14.95
N VAL A 134 11.11 36.95 -15.51
CA VAL A 134 11.88 35.73 -15.21
C VAL A 134 13.19 36.05 -14.48
N ARG A 135 13.57 35.23 -13.49
CA ARG A 135 14.81 35.35 -12.73
C ARG A 135 15.47 33.99 -12.54
N SER A 136 16.77 33.88 -12.82
CA SER A 136 17.54 32.68 -12.46
C SER A 136 17.69 32.57 -10.94
N GLU A 137 17.41 31.40 -10.38
CA GLU A 137 17.53 31.16 -8.94
C GLU A 137 18.87 30.52 -8.60
N SER A 138 19.56 31.03 -7.58
CA SER A 138 20.82 30.44 -7.08
C SER A 138 20.63 29.03 -6.52
N SER A 139 19.40 28.68 -6.14
CA SER A 139 18.98 27.33 -5.73
C SER A 139 18.63 26.41 -6.91
N GLY A 140 18.84 26.84 -8.16
CA GLY A 140 18.59 26.09 -9.38
C GLY A 140 17.23 26.36 -10.02
N GLY A 141 17.17 26.28 -11.35
CA GLY A 141 15.97 26.62 -12.13
C GLY A 141 15.74 28.12 -12.25
N VAL A 142 14.51 28.50 -12.59
CA VAL A 142 14.08 29.90 -12.76
C VAL A 142 12.85 30.18 -11.93
N SER A 143 12.67 31.43 -11.51
CA SER A 143 11.45 31.90 -10.89
C SER A 143 10.76 32.96 -11.73
N ILE A 144 9.43 32.87 -11.73
CA ILE A 144 8.52 33.56 -12.62
C ILE A 144 7.58 34.38 -11.76
N LYS A 145 7.37 35.63 -12.13
CA LYS A 145 6.25 36.43 -11.64
C LYS A 145 5.19 36.50 -12.76
N PRO A 146 4.01 35.87 -12.57
CA PRO A 146 2.90 36.06 -13.49
C PRO A 146 2.40 37.50 -13.38
N ASP A 147 2.54 38.30 -14.45
CA ASP A 147 2.04 39.66 -14.49
C ASP A 147 0.65 39.70 -15.17
N TYR A 148 -0.34 40.25 -14.45
CA TYR A 148 -1.72 40.41 -14.91
C TYR A 148 -1.83 41.17 -16.26
N PRO A 149 -2.74 40.78 -17.18
CA PRO A 149 -3.74 39.69 -17.12
C PRO A 149 -3.23 38.36 -17.70
N ASN A 150 -1.91 38.19 -17.80
CA ASN A 150 -1.30 37.10 -18.55
C ASN A 150 -1.08 35.86 -17.68
N PHE A 151 -0.90 34.73 -18.34
CA PHE A 151 -0.27 33.54 -17.76
C PHE A 151 1.09 33.33 -18.41
N TYR A 152 1.93 32.56 -17.73
CA TYR A 152 3.24 32.18 -18.25
C TYR A 152 3.17 30.78 -18.84
N HIS A 153 3.75 30.59 -20.03
CA HIS A 153 3.90 29.29 -20.68
C HIS A 153 5.39 29.04 -20.96
N GLY A 154 5.95 28.00 -20.37
CA GLY A 154 7.34 27.60 -20.59
C GLY A 154 7.41 26.25 -21.29
N TYR A 155 8.38 26.09 -22.19
CA TYR A 155 8.52 24.92 -23.04
C TYR A 155 9.87 24.23 -22.84
N GLY A 156 9.87 22.89 -22.91
CA GLY A 156 11.07 22.09 -23.08
C GLY A 156 11.61 22.20 -24.51
N ASN A 157 12.54 21.32 -24.89
CA ASN A 157 12.94 21.21 -26.29
C ASN A 157 12.02 20.22 -27.03
N PRO A 158 11.86 20.32 -28.36
CA PRO A 158 11.28 19.24 -29.16
C PRO A 158 12.15 17.97 -29.09
N ILE A 159 11.55 16.85 -28.69
CA ILE A 159 12.21 15.56 -28.45
C ILE A 159 11.71 14.52 -29.45
N SER A 160 12.57 13.94 -30.29
CA SER A 160 12.17 12.85 -31.18
C SER A 160 11.97 11.52 -30.44
N ILE A 161 10.90 10.79 -30.76
CA ILE A 161 10.52 9.48 -30.21
C ILE A 161 10.08 8.52 -31.32
N ASP A 162 10.20 7.21 -31.11
CA ASP A 162 9.50 6.23 -31.97
C ASP A 162 8.09 6.01 -31.42
N PRO A 163 7.01 6.38 -32.15
CA PRO A 163 5.65 6.22 -31.67
C PRO A 163 5.25 4.74 -31.51
N LYS A 164 5.92 3.82 -32.20
CA LYS A 164 5.68 2.37 -32.12
C LYS A 164 6.28 1.77 -30.85
N ASP A 165 7.20 2.48 -30.19
CA ASP A 165 7.83 2.04 -28.95
C ASP A 165 7.32 2.77 -27.69
N VAL A 166 6.15 3.41 -27.75
CA VAL A 166 5.54 4.09 -26.59
C VAL A 166 4.52 3.19 -25.90
N ARG A 167 4.86 2.65 -24.72
CA ARG A 167 3.89 1.94 -23.86
C ARG A 167 3.26 2.82 -22.79
N ALA A 168 3.97 3.85 -22.32
CA ALA A 168 3.44 4.91 -21.48
C ALA A 168 4.35 6.13 -21.56
N VAL A 169 3.84 7.30 -21.19
CA VAL A 169 4.63 8.53 -21.06
C VAL A 169 4.41 9.17 -19.70
N TYR A 170 5.46 9.78 -19.15
CA TYR A 170 5.43 10.48 -17.87
C TYR A 170 6.16 11.83 -17.98
N VAL A 171 5.51 12.91 -17.57
CA VAL A 171 6.10 14.25 -17.40
C VAL A 171 6.15 14.56 -15.91
N SER A 172 7.25 15.15 -15.47
CA SER A 172 7.35 15.76 -14.14
C SER A 172 8.01 17.12 -14.22
N MET A 173 7.58 18.08 -13.41
CA MET A 173 8.28 19.35 -13.18
C MET A 173 8.18 19.76 -11.71
N ASP A 174 9.30 20.15 -11.11
CA ASP A 174 9.34 20.61 -9.72
C ASP A 174 9.05 22.12 -9.63
N PHE A 175 8.30 22.55 -8.62
CA PHE A 175 7.95 23.97 -8.40
C PHE A 175 7.75 24.33 -6.92
N ARG A 176 7.92 25.62 -6.58
CA ARG A 176 7.62 26.20 -5.25
C ARG A 176 7.44 27.72 -5.31
N LEU A 177 7.12 28.34 -4.18
CA LEU A 177 7.09 29.80 -4.02
C LEU A 177 8.48 30.36 -3.66
N ALA A 178 8.94 31.35 -4.43
CA ALA A 178 10.14 32.16 -4.15
C ALA A 178 9.75 33.60 -3.77
N VAL A 179 10.65 34.32 -3.08
CA VAL A 179 10.43 35.71 -2.68
C VAL A 179 10.83 36.63 -3.84
N GLU A 180 10.00 37.60 -4.21
CA GLU A 180 10.29 38.58 -5.26
C GLU A 180 11.47 39.48 -4.86
N ASN A 181 11.37 40.16 -3.71
CA ASN A 181 12.40 41.07 -3.22
C ASN A 181 12.69 40.75 -1.75
N THR A 182 13.92 40.32 -1.46
CA THR A 182 14.39 39.94 -0.12
C THR A 182 14.51 41.11 0.86
N SER A 183 14.46 42.36 0.37
CA SER A 183 14.40 43.58 1.19
C SER A 183 12.97 43.98 1.60
N LYS A 184 11.96 43.22 1.17
CA LYS A 184 10.54 43.38 1.57
C LYS A 184 10.09 42.17 2.42
N PRO A 185 9.03 42.30 3.24
CA PRO A 185 8.48 41.18 4.00
C PRO A 185 8.12 39.97 3.11
N ASP A 186 8.36 38.76 3.61
CA ASP A 186 7.95 37.51 2.94
C ASP A 186 6.44 37.29 3.13
N ASP A 187 5.67 37.51 2.06
CA ASP A 187 4.21 37.37 2.04
C ASP A 187 3.73 36.07 1.39
N ARG A 188 4.63 35.11 1.14
CA ARG A 188 4.33 33.84 0.43
C ARG A 188 3.27 32.96 1.10
N ASP A 189 2.93 33.17 2.37
CA ASP A 189 1.80 32.46 3.01
C ASP A 189 0.43 32.95 2.51
N SER A 190 0.37 34.16 1.94
CA SER A 190 -0.81 34.74 1.29
C SER A 190 -0.84 34.54 -0.23
N ALA A 191 0.22 33.93 -0.79
CA ALA A 191 0.39 33.74 -2.22
C ALA A 191 -0.44 32.56 -2.73
N LYS A 192 -1.19 32.80 -3.81
CA LYS A 192 -1.99 31.79 -4.51
C LYS A 192 -1.64 31.81 -5.99
N TYR A 193 -0.68 30.97 -6.35
CA TYR A 193 -0.39 30.65 -7.74
C TYR A 193 -0.73 29.20 -8.01
N VAL A 194 -1.15 28.89 -9.22
CA VAL A 194 -1.29 27.52 -9.70
C VAL A 194 -0.23 27.20 -10.75
N VAL A 195 0.10 25.91 -10.82
CA VAL A 195 1.09 25.35 -11.74
C VAL A 195 0.52 24.08 -12.37
N ASN A 196 0.72 23.92 -13.67
CA ASN A 196 0.43 22.69 -14.42
C ASN A 196 1.65 22.32 -15.28
N ALA A 197 1.81 21.05 -15.62
CA ALA A 197 2.79 20.55 -16.57
C ALA A 197 2.18 19.47 -17.46
N GLY A 198 2.54 19.47 -18.74
CA GLY A 198 2.00 18.56 -19.74
C GLY A 198 2.97 18.32 -20.89
N ALA A 199 2.45 17.76 -21.97
CA ALA A 199 3.18 17.61 -23.22
C ALA A 199 2.25 17.63 -24.43
N ASP A 200 2.77 18.12 -25.55
CA ASP A 200 2.09 18.14 -26.84
C ASP A 200 2.93 17.43 -27.89
N TYR A 201 2.28 17.01 -28.97
CA TYR A 201 2.99 16.56 -30.16
C TYR A 201 3.39 17.73 -31.05
N TRP A 202 4.63 17.70 -31.52
CA TRP A 202 5.23 18.71 -32.38
C TRP A 202 5.35 18.18 -33.81
N PRO A 203 4.49 18.62 -34.76
CA PRO A 203 4.58 18.22 -36.16
C PRO A 203 5.77 18.91 -36.83
N GLY A 204 6.96 18.34 -36.69
CA GLY A 204 8.13 18.87 -37.37
C GLY A 204 8.05 18.55 -38.86
N ASN A 205 7.76 19.57 -39.66
CA ASN A 205 7.86 19.51 -41.13
C ASN A 205 8.57 20.75 -41.67
N GLY A 206 9.63 21.20 -40.96
CA GLY A 206 10.35 22.44 -41.25
C GLY A 206 9.53 23.73 -41.08
N GLN A 207 8.27 23.65 -40.65
CA GLN A 207 7.42 24.82 -40.43
C GLN A 207 7.81 25.53 -39.13
N ALA A 208 8.09 26.82 -39.23
CA ALA A 208 8.56 27.66 -38.14
C ALA A 208 7.45 28.08 -37.15
N THR A 209 6.20 27.70 -37.39
CA THR A 209 5.02 28.20 -36.67
C THR A 209 4.15 27.05 -36.16
N TRP A 210 4.12 26.88 -34.84
CA TRP A 210 3.14 26.07 -34.12
C TRP A 210 1.73 26.66 -34.30
N SER A 211 0.70 25.82 -34.38
CA SER A 211 -0.70 26.28 -34.35
C SER A 211 -1.63 25.28 -33.66
N LEU A 212 -2.62 25.81 -32.93
CA LEU A 212 -3.62 25.02 -32.18
C LEU A 212 -4.45 24.09 -33.07
N GLY A 213 -4.56 24.36 -34.37
CA GLY A 213 -5.25 23.47 -35.32
C GLY A 213 -4.44 22.22 -35.70
N TYR A 214 -3.13 22.20 -35.41
CA TYR A 214 -2.20 21.15 -35.84
C TYR A 214 -1.45 20.44 -34.70
N ALA A 215 -1.56 20.90 -33.44
CA ALA A 215 -0.84 20.33 -32.30
C ALA A 215 -1.78 19.62 -31.30
N PRO A 216 -2.22 18.37 -31.55
CA PRO A 216 -2.92 17.54 -30.58
C PRO A 216 -2.06 17.28 -29.35
N GLY A 217 -2.57 17.70 -28.19
CA GLY A 217 -1.93 17.45 -26.90
C GLY A 217 -1.81 15.95 -26.59
N ILE A 218 -0.71 15.57 -25.94
CA ILE A 218 -0.58 14.25 -25.30
C ILE A 218 -1.40 14.21 -24.02
N GLY A 219 -1.42 15.34 -23.31
CA GLY A 219 -2.25 15.56 -22.15
C GLY A 219 -1.76 16.72 -21.29
N THR A 220 -2.61 17.09 -20.34
CA THR A 220 -2.30 18.04 -19.27
C THR A 220 -2.29 17.29 -17.94
N GLY A 221 -1.32 17.61 -17.08
CA GLY A 221 -1.28 17.11 -15.71
C GLY A 221 -2.36 17.76 -14.85
N ARG A 222 -2.29 17.53 -13.54
CA ARG A 222 -3.14 18.27 -12.61
C ARG A 222 -2.58 19.63 -12.29
N THR A 223 -3.45 20.63 -12.36
CA THR A 223 -3.21 21.96 -11.83
C THR A 223 -3.11 21.87 -10.31
N LYS A 224 -2.01 22.38 -9.73
CA LYS A 224 -1.69 22.30 -8.30
C LYS A 224 -1.32 23.69 -7.77
N LEU A 225 -1.72 23.99 -6.53
CA LEU A 225 -1.34 25.23 -5.85
C LEU A 225 0.16 25.27 -5.50
N ALA A 226 0.85 26.38 -5.73
CA ALA A 226 2.22 26.60 -5.28
C ALA A 226 2.30 26.83 -3.76
N THR A 227 3.32 26.27 -3.14
CA THR A 227 3.61 26.36 -1.69
C THR A 227 5.06 26.76 -1.47
N LYS A 228 5.43 27.18 -0.24
CA LYS A 228 6.84 27.43 0.13
C LYS A 228 7.73 26.18 -0.06
N ASP A 229 7.18 25.00 0.20
CA ASP A 229 7.81 23.70 -0.05
C ASP A 229 7.83 23.35 -1.55
N TRP A 230 8.84 22.57 -1.97
CA TRP A 230 8.87 21.96 -3.29
C TRP A 230 7.71 20.97 -3.47
N ARG A 231 7.00 21.14 -4.59
CA ARG A 231 5.97 20.24 -5.13
C ARG A 231 6.36 19.83 -6.54
N THR A 232 5.65 18.86 -7.10
CA THR A 232 5.88 18.41 -8.49
C THR A 232 4.56 18.31 -9.25
N ALA A 233 4.51 18.93 -10.43
CA ALA A 233 3.43 18.82 -11.40
C ALA A 233 3.70 17.60 -12.28
N THR A 234 2.67 16.81 -12.56
CA THR A 234 2.83 15.45 -13.11
C THR A 234 1.74 15.12 -14.13
N LEU A 235 2.15 14.55 -15.26
CA LEU A 235 1.29 13.91 -16.26
C LEU A 235 1.75 12.46 -16.42
N LEU A 236 0.83 11.51 -16.47
CA LEU A 236 1.10 10.10 -16.76
C LEU A 236 0.00 9.56 -17.69
N VAL A 237 0.40 9.00 -18.83
CA VAL A 237 -0.54 8.46 -19.83
C VAL A 237 -0.11 7.05 -20.25
N PRO A 238 -0.88 6.00 -19.91
CA PRO A 238 -0.67 4.64 -20.42
C PRO A 238 -1.11 4.53 -21.89
N ASN A 239 -0.35 3.80 -22.71
CA ASN A 239 -0.77 3.47 -24.06
C ASN A 239 -1.73 2.26 -24.07
N LYS A 240 -3.02 2.55 -24.15
CA LYS A 240 -4.10 1.55 -24.20
C LYS A 240 -4.06 0.68 -25.46
N ASN A 241 -3.49 1.15 -26.58
CA ASN A 241 -3.40 0.36 -27.82
C ASN A 241 -2.50 -0.88 -27.65
N TYR A 242 -1.52 -0.80 -26.75
CA TYR A 242 -0.68 -1.94 -26.36
C TYR A 242 -1.18 -2.64 -25.08
N GLY A 243 -2.39 -2.34 -24.62
CA GLY A 243 -2.96 -2.88 -23.39
C GLY A 243 -2.19 -2.46 -22.13
N SER A 244 -1.52 -1.29 -22.14
CA SER A 244 -0.89 -0.78 -20.92
C SER A 244 -1.94 -0.32 -19.91
N THR A 245 -1.73 -0.65 -18.64
CA THR A 245 -2.66 -0.34 -17.56
C THR A 245 -1.97 0.43 -16.43
N MET A 246 -2.74 1.15 -15.63
CA MET A 246 -2.22 1.81 -14.42
C MET A 246 -1.62 0.81 -13.43
N GLU A 247 -2.15 -0.42 -13.36
CA GLU A 247 -1.62 -1.46 -12.47
C GLU A 247 -0.25 -1.99 -12.94
N GLU A 248 -0.05 -2.13 -14.25
CA GLU A 248 1.28 -2.43 -14.81
C GLU A 248 2.29 -1.33 -14.47
N ILE A 249 1.89 -0.05 -14.60
CA ILE A 249 2.77 1.08 -14.28
C ILE A 249 3.06 1.19 -12.77
N ARG A 250 2.16 0.76 -11.88
CA ARG A 250 2.49 0.63 -10.45
C ARG A 250 3.58 -0.42 -10.19
N GLN A 251 3.58 -1.51 -10.97
CA GLN A 251 4.55 -2.60 -10.85
C GLN A 251 5.90 -2.25 -11.52
N ASN A 252 5.89 -1.33 -12.47
CA ASN A 252 7.07 -0.78 -13.15
C ASN A 252 6.99 0.76 -13.20
N PRO A 253 7.23 1.45 -12.07
CA PRO A 253 7.07 2.89 -11.99
C PRO A 253 8.16 3.65 -12.76
N PRO A 254 7.88 4.89 -13.21
CA PRO A 254 8.93 5.79 -13.67
C PRO A 254 10.02 5.96 -12.60
N PRO A 255 11.29 6.20 -12.99
CA PRO A 255 12.37 6.45 -12.04
C PRO A 255 11.99 7.54 -11.03
N SER A 256 12.33 7.34 -9.75
CA SER A 256 12.00 8.30 -8.70
C SER A 256 12.65 9.65 -9.00
N VAL A 257 11.83 10.64 -9.31
CA VAL A 257 12.26 12.00 -9.61
C VAL A 257 12.70 12.71 -8.34
N THR A 258 14.02 12.73 -8.09
CA THR A 258 14.61 13.53 -7.03
C THR A 258 14.55 15.01 -7.39
N GLY A 259 13.98 15.84 -6.51
CA GLY A 259 13.97 17.30 -6.66
C GLY A 259 15.37 17.91 -6.65
N ILE A 260 15.50 19.19 -7.04
CA ILE A 260 16.76 19.92 -6.88
C ILE A 260 17.13 19.94 -5.39
N GLY A 261 18.23 19.24 -5.07
CA GLY A 261 18.64 18.91 -3.70
C GLY A 261 19.28 17.52 -3.60
N GLY A 262 18.95 16.59 -4.51
CA GLY A 262 19.64 15.29 -4.65
C GLY A 262 20.61 15.28 -5.84
N THR A 263 21.88 14.97 -5.60
CA THR A 263 22.86 14.71 -6.66
C THR A 263 22.57 13.39 -7.39
N THR A 264 22.85 13.36 -8.70
CA THR A 264 22.62 12.20 -9.56
C THR A 264 23.54 11.03 -9.18
N ALA A 265 22.98 9.99 -8.56
CA ALA A 265 23.66 8.71 -8.38
C ALA A 265 23.47 7.83 -9.63
N THR A 266 24.31 8.04 -10.64
CA THR A 266 24.41 7.11 -11.79
C THR A 266 25.04 5.80 -11.32
N THR A 267 24.21 4.85 -10.89
CA THR A 267 24.67 3.53 -10.45
C THR A 267 24.92 2.63 -11.66
N THR A 268 26.12 2.71 -12.23
CA THR A 268 26.65 1.63 -13.09
C THR A 268 26.97 0.42 -12.23
N THR A 269 26.44 -0.74 -12.59
CA THR A 269 26.55 -1.98 -11.81
C THR A 269 27.96 -2.57 -11.85
N THR A 270 28.62 -2.71 -10.70
CA THR A 270 29.77 -3.63 -10.55
C THR A 270 29.80 -4.26 -9.16
N THR A 271 29.94 -5.58 -9.11
CA THR A 271 29.96 -6.40 -7.88
C THR A 271 31.38 -6.63 -7.35
N LYS A 272 31.59 -6.50 -6.03
CA LYS A 272 32.61 -7.29 -5.31
C LYS A 272 32.33 -7.44 -3.81
N ALA A 273 33.03 -8.39 -3.19
CA ALA A 273 32.63 -9.11 -1.98
C ALA A 273 33.02 -8.44 -0.65
N ALA A 274 32.46 -8.99 0.44
CA ALA A 274 32.65 -8.54 1.81
C ALA A 274 34.06 -8.81 2.37
N VAL A 275 34.48 -7.96 3.30
CA VAL A 275 35.61 -8.19 4.22
C VAL A 275 35.09 -8.03 5.65
N THR A 276 35.30 -9.05 6.47
CA THR A 276 34.88 -9.07 7.88
C THR A 276 36.04 -8.66 8.79
N THR A 277 35.77 -7.88 9.83
CA THR A 277 36.69 -7.69 10.96
C THR A 277 35.99 -7.96 12.27
N THR A 278 36.68 -8.69 13.15
CA THR A 278 36.18 -9.19 14.43
C THR A 278 36.76 -8.40 15.59
N ALA A 279 35.99 -8.19 16.66
CA ALA A 279 36.50 -7.78 17.97
C ALA A 279 36.05 -8.79 19.04
N ALA A 280 36.94 -9.14 19.97
CA ALA A 280 36.78 -10.25 20.91
C ALA A 280 36.19 -9.84 22.26
N MET A 281 35.67 -10.81 23.01
CA MET A 281 35.31 -10.70 24.44
C MET A 281 35.92 -11.85 25.25
N THR A 282 36.30 -11.54 26.48
CA THR A 282 37.00 -12.43 27.43
C THR A 282 36.02 -13.34 28.20
N THR A 283 36.48 -14.54 28.57
CA THR A 283 35.71 -15.55 29.31
C THR A 283 36.32 -15.89 30.67
N THR A 284 35.50 -16.38 31.59
CA THR A 284 35.94 -17.01 32.85
C THR A 284 35.13 -18.27 33.10
N THR A 285 35.79 -19.38 33.42
CA THR A 285 35.20 -20.74 33.43
C THR A 285 35.24 -21.36 34.82
N LYS A 286 34.18 -22.09 35.20
CA LYS A 286 34.25 -23.15 36.23
C LYS A 286 33.49 -24.38 35.74
N SER A 287 34.07 -25.55 35.95
CA SER A 287 33.61 -26.83 35.40
C SER A 287 33.26 -27.83 36.51
N ALA A 288 32.33 -28.73 36.23
CA ALA A 288 32.10 -29.97 36.98
C ALA A 288 31.93 -31.13 35.99
N THR A 289 32.46 -32.30 36.32
CA THR A 289 32.67 -33.42 35.39
C THR A 289 31.84 -34.64 35.81
N THR A 290 31.22 -35.32 34.84
CA THR A 290 30.68 -36.68 35.02
C THR A 290 31.13 -37.55 33.86
N THR A 291 31.54 -38.79 34.15
CA THR A 291 32.31 -39.64 33.22
C THR A 291 31.47 -40.80 32.68
N THR A 292 31.44 -40.99 31.36
CA THR A 292 31.03 -42.26 30.73
C THR A 292 32.03 -42.72 29.66
N LYS A 293 32.09 -44.03 29.44
CA LYS A 293 33.10 -44.71 28.61
C LYS A 293 32.90 -44.46 27.12
N SER A 294 34.00 -44.46 26.37
CA SER A 294 34.06 -44.51 24.90
C SER A 294 33.73 -43.23 24.12
N GLY A 295 34.41 -42.14 24.46
CA GLY A 295 35.14 -41.34 23.47
C GLY A 295 34.38 -40.70 22.30
N THR A 296 33.50 -39.73 22.59
CA THR A 296 33.38 -38.46 21.84
C THR A 296 32.58 -37.49 22.72
N THR A 297 33.16 -36.37 23.15
CA THR A 297 32.51 -35.44 24.10
C THR A 297 31.90 -34.24 23.35
N THR A 298 30.58 -34.18 23.30
CA THR A 298 29.85 -33.02 22.76
C THR A 298 29.34 -32.16 23.92
N THR A 299 29.85 -30.94 24.08
CA THR A 299 29.39 -30.02 25.13
C THR A 299 28.24 -29.16 24.60
N ALA A 300 27.04 -29.36 25.12
CA ALA A 300 25.88 -28.50 24.90
C ALA A 300 25.60 -27.66 26.16
N SER A 301 25.60 -26.34 26.03
CA SER A 301 25.27 -25.40 27.11
C SER A 301 23.87 -24.81 26.90
N VAL A 302 22.97 -25.06 27.84
CA VAL A 302 21.60 -24.52 27.86
C VAL A 302 21.51 -23.47 28.96
N THR A 303 21.05 -22.26 28.59
CA THR A 303 20.78 -21.18 29.54
C THR A 303 19.27 -20.97 29.66
N THR A 304 18.69 -21.32 30.80
CA THR A 304 17.31 -21.00 31.15
C THR A 304 17.27 -20.01 32.31
N THR A 305 16.46 -18.96 32.17
CA THR A 305 16.15 -18.01 33.24
C THR A 305 14.64 -17.90 33.39
N THR A 306 14.13 -18.34 34.54
CA THR A 306 12.74 -18.16 34.96
C THR A 306 12.68 -17.10 36.07
N ALA A 307 11.62 -16.29 36.05
CA ALA A 307 11.28 -15.36 37.13
C ALA A 307 9.81 -15.59 37.54
N PRO A 308 9.45 -15.43 38.82
CA PRO A 308 8.16 -15.88 39.34
C PRO A 308 7.02 -14.88 39.07
N ILE A 309 5.81 -15.40 38.93
CA ILE A 309 4.56 -14.64 38.80
C ILE A 309 3.88 -14.57 40.17
N ASN A 310 3.54 -13.37 40.63
CA ASN A 310 2.66 -13.18 41.79
C ASN A 310 1.18 -13.23 41.37
N THR A 311 0.36 -13.86 42.20
CA THR A 311 -1.07 -14.08 41.98
C THR A 311 -1.93 -12.96 42.56
N GLY A 312 -3.04 -12.64 41.88
CA GLY A 312 -4.06 -11.72 42.38
C GLY A 312 -5.33 -11.81 41.53
N THR A 313 -6.42 -12.30 42.12
CA THR A 313 -7.66 -12.68 41.42
C THR A 313 -8.81 -11.72 41.72
N SER A 314 -9.41 -11.14 40.68
CA SER A 314 -10.78 -10.60 40.58
C SER A 314 -10.98 -10.15 39.12
N GLY A 315 -12.11 -10.30 38.43
CA GLY A 315 -13.44 -10.75 38.86
C GLY A 315 -14.51 -9.94 38.12
N THR A 316 -14.85 -10.35 36.89
CA THR A 316 -15.86 -9.73 35.97
C THR A 316 -15.41 -8.43 35.27
N PRO A 317 -15.88 -8.09 34.04
CA PRO A 317 -16.40 -8.90 32.93
C PRO A 317 -15.36 -9.06 31.78
N VAL A 318 -15.67 -9.84 30.75
CA VAL A 318 -14.83 -9.91 29.53
C VAL A 318 -14.86 -8.59 28.78
N SER A 319 -13.72 -7.90 28.75
CA SER A 319 -13.55 -6.56 28.17
C SER A 319 -13.25 -6.60 26.67
N THR A 320 -13.44 -5.47 25.99
CA THR A 320 -13.27 -5.25 24.54
C THR A 320 -11.80 -5.22 24.05
N SER A 321 -10.89 -5.91 24.75
CA SER A 321 -9.46 -5.59 24.83
C SER A 321 -8.53 -6.33 23.85
N ALA A 322 -9.03 -6.92 22.76
CA ALA A 322 -8.20 -7.71 21.83
C ALA A 322 -7.50 -6.92 20.70
N TYR A 323 -7.85 -5.63 20.53
CA TYR A 323 -7.32 -4.77 19.46
C TYR A 323 -6.78 -3.47 20.05
N ALA A 324 -5.50 -3.17 19.81
CA ALA A 324 -4.84 -1.96 20.29
C ALA A 324 -3.94 -1.34 19.21
N ALA A 325 -3.46 -0.11 19.45
CA ALA A 325 -2.53 0.54 18.55
C ALA A 325 -1.18 -0.20 18.50
N VAL A 326 -0.62 -0.32 17.29
CA VAL A 326 0.82 -0.58 17.09
C VAL A 326 1.44 0.78 16.80
N THR A 327 2.42 1.24 17.58
CA THR A 327 3.04 2.56 17.36
C THR A 327 4.53 2.47 17.04
N ALA A 328 4.99 3.30 16.11
CA ALA A 328 6.40 3.35 15.71
C ALA A 328 7.22 4.21 16.69
N LYS A 329 8.37 3.72 17.16
CA LYS A 329 9.19 4.41 18.16
C LYS A 329 9.73 5.75 17.66
N ASN A 330 10.09 5.85 16.38
CA ASN A 330 10.67 7.07 15.80
C ASN A 330 9.69 8.26 15.70
N SER A 331 8.38 8.02 15.74
CA SER A 331 7.35 9.04 15.48
C SER A 331 6.22 9.09 16.52
N GLY A 332 6.06 8.04 17.33
CA GLY A 332 4.89 7.85 18.20
C GLY A 332 3.59 7.56 17.46
N LYS A 333 3.61 7.43 16.12
CA LYS A 333 2.41 7.32 15.27
C LYS A 333 1.94 5.88 15.11
N CYS A 334 0.64 5.74 14.87
CA CYS A 334 -0.06 4.47 14.78
C CYS A 334 0.10 3.84 13.39
N LEU A 335 0.30 2.52 13.36
CA LEU A 335 0.17 1.68 12.18
C LEU A 335 -1.28 1.75 11.68
N ASP A 336 -1.49 2.19 10.44
CA ASP A 336 -2.79 2.63 9.92
C ASP A 336 -3.09 1.97 8.57
N VAL A 337 -4.28 1.37 8.43
CA VAL A 337 -4.82 0.97 7.13
C VAL A 337 -5.32 2.21 6.39
N SER A 338 -4.52 2.65 5.41
CA SER A 338 -4.72 3.93 4.71
C SER A 338 -6.15 4.10 4.19
N ALA A 339 -6.70 5.30 4.43
CA ALA A 339 -8.06 5.69 4.09
C ALA A 339 -9.17 4.74 4.60
N ARG A 340 -8.92 3.97 5.68
CA ARG A 340 -9.84 2.93 6.20
C ARG A 340 -10.21 1.86 5.18
N SER A 341 -9.32 1.59 4.22
CA SER A 341 -9.57 0.64 3.12
C SER A 341 -9.98 -0.75 3.63
N ASN A 342 -10.92 -1.38 2.91
CA ASN A 342 -11.30 -2.80 3.09
C ASN A 342 -10.82 -3.68 1.92
N ALA A 343 -10.13 -3.10 0.93
CA ALA A 343 -9.61 -3.83 -0.23
C ALA A 343 -8.37 -4.66 0.13
N ASP A 344 -8.18 -5.78 -0.57
CA ASP A 344 -6.87 -6.44 -0.63
C ASP A 344 -5.87 -5.53 -1.33
N GLY A 345 -4.61 -5.58 -0.90
CA GLY A 345 -3.59 -4.64 -1.31
C GLY A 345 -3.73 -3.24 -0.70
N GLY A 346 -4.66 -3.01 0.24
CA GLY A 346 -4.78 -1.73 0.95
C GLY A 346 -3.46 -1.35 1.64
N ALA A 347 -2.94 -0.16 1.34
CA ALA A 347 -1.63 0.29 1.81
C ALA A 347 -1.60 0.49 3.33
N ILE A 348 -0.51 0.06 3.96
CA ILE A 348 -0.25 0.31 5.37
C ILE A 348 0.71 1.49 5.51
N VAL A 349 0.29 2.47 6.30
CA VAL A 349 1.02 3.72 6.57
C VAL A 349 1.18 3.91 8.07
N GLN A 350 1.92 4.93 8.50
CA GLN A 350 1.70 5.52 9.82
C GLN A 350 0.75 6.71 9.73
N TRP A 351 -0.01 6.96 10.79
CA TRP A 351 -0.80 8.18 10.95
C TRP A 351 -0.87 8.59 12.43
N ALA A 352 -1.10 9.87 12.70
CA ALA A 352 -1.39 10.40 14.02
C ALA A 352 -2.49 9.56 14.73
N CYS A 353 -2.19 9.07 15.92
CA CYS A 353 -3.09 8.20 16.67
C CYS A 353 -4.39 8.94 17.03
N ASN A 354 -5.52 8.47 16.48
CA ASN A 354 -6.84 9.09 16.60
C ASN A 354 -7.92 8.12 17.10
N GLY A 355 -7.55 6.88 17.44
CA GLY A 355 -8.44 5.88 18.04
C GLY A 355 -9.45 5.25 17.06
N GLN A 356 -9.34 5.50 15.75
CA GLN A 356 -10.15 4.85 14.72
C GLN A 356 -9.75 3.38 14.55
N ASP A 357 -10.64 2.57 13.97
CA ASP A 357 -10.45 1.11 13.90
C ASP A 357 -9.39 0.66 12.89
N ASN A 358 -9.08 1.47 11.88
CA ASN A 358 -7.95 1.24 10.96
C ASN A 358 -6.58 1.38 11.63
N GLN A 359 -6.52 1.92 12.85
CA GLN A 359 -5.30 2.06 13.65
C GLN A 359 -5.16 0.98 14.73
N LYS A 360 -6.12 0.06 14.84
CA LYS A 360 -6.15 -0.96 15.87
C LYS A 360 -5.87 -2.33 15.26
N TRP A 361 -4.92 -3.04 15.86
CA TRP A 361 -4.44 -4.32 15.39
C TRP A 361 -4.50 -5.36 16.51
N ALA A 362 -4.85 -6.58 16.15
CA ALA A 362 -4.71 -7.74 17.01
C ALA A 362 -3.48 -8.54 16.57
N MET A 363 -2.57 -8.86 17.50
CA MET A 363 -1.55 -9.90 17.26
C MET A 363 -2.15 -11.27 17.57
N ARG A 364 -2.45 -12.04 16.52
CA ARG A 364 -2.89 -13.43 16.61
C ARG A 364 -1.67 -14.34 16.61
N ASP A 365 -1.46 -15.09 17.69
CA ASP A 365 -0.46 -16.17 17.73
C ASP A 365 -0.85 -17.29 16.77
N MET A 366 0.11 -17.79 16.01
CA MET A 366 -0.02 -18.86 15.00
C MET A 366 0.75 -20.13 15.39
N GLY A 367 1.40 -20.13 16.56
CA GLY A 367 2.32 -21.15 17.04
C GLY A 367 3.78 -20.83 16.73
N GLY A 368 4.71 -21.43 17.48
CA GLY A 368 6.15 -21.33 17.20
C GLY A 368 6.74 -19.91 17.27
N ALA A 369 6.14 -19.03 18.09
CA ALA A 369 6.47 -17.60 18.19
C ALA A 369 6.26 -16.78 16.89
N GLN A 370 5.33 -17.24 16.02
CA GLN A 370 4.91 -16.54 14.81
C GLN A 370 3.51 -15.92 15.01
N TYR A 371 3.31 -14.73 14.47
CA TYR A 371 2.10 -13.92 14.67
C TYR A 371 1.54 -13.40 13.35
N GLN A 372 0.22 -13.29 13.25
CA GLN A 372 -0.47 -12.43 12.28
C GLN A 372 -0.84 -11.11 12.94
N LEU A 373 -0.64 -9.99 12.25
CA LEU A 373 -1.23 -8.70 12.64
C LEU A 373 -2.52 -8.51 11.84
N VAL A 374 -3.66 -8.47 12.55
CA VAL A 374 -5.01 -8.37 11.95
C VAL A 374 -5.58 -6.97 12.21
N ALA A 375 -5.95 -6.25 11.16
CA ALA A 375 -6.55 -4.92 11.26
C ALA A 375 -8.03 -4.99 11.70
N ARG A 376 -8.44 -4.13 12.64
CA ARG A 376 -9.81 -4.15 13.20
C ARG A 376 -10.88 -3.72 12.19
N ASN A 377 -10.58 -2.76 11.31
CA ASN A 377 -11.58 -2.22 10.36
C ASN A 377 -11.98 -3.21 9.26
N SER A 378 -11.07 -4.10 8.86
CA SER A 378 -11.21 -4.95 7.68
C SER A 378 -11.15 -6.45 7.96
N GLY A 379 -10.65 -6.86 9.13
CA GLY A 379 -10.35 -8.26 9.46
C GLY A 379 -9.15 -8.85 8.71
N LYS A 380 -8.39 -8.02 7.97
CA LYS A 380 -7.32 -8.45 7.06
C LYS A 380 -5.94 -8.44 7.72
N CYS A 381 -5.03 -9.25 7.19
CA CYS A 381 -3.72 -9.52 7.74
C CYS A 381 -2.63 -8.66 7.08
N LEU A 382 -1.68 -8.20 7.89
CA LEU A 382 -0.45 -7.52 7.49
C LEU A 382 0.42 -8.45 6.62
N ASP A 383 0.66 -8.08 5.37
CA ASP A 383 1.19 -8.96 4.33
C ASP A 383 2.33 -8.29 3.54
N THR A 384 3.45 -9.00 3.35
CA THR A 384 4.55 -8.58 2.47
C THR A 384 4.26 -8.81 0.98
N ARG A 385 3.12 -9.42 0.65
CA ARG A 385 2.72 -9.90 -0.69
C ARG A 385 3.76 -10.84 -1.33
N GLY A 386 4.55 -11.53 -0.50
CA GLY A 386 5.64 -12.40 -0.95
C GLY A 386 6.85 -11.63 -1.53
N ALA A 387 6.85 -10.29 -1.50
CA ALA A 387 7.98 -9.51 -1.96
C ALA A 387 9.22 -9.78 -1.09
N THR A 388 10.41 -9.72 -1.69
CA THR A 388 11.69 -9.98 -1.03
C THR A 388 12.65 -8.78 -1.08
N ALA A 389 12.30 -7.70 -1.78
CA ALA A 389 13.12 -6.49 -1.88
C ALA A 389 13.13 -5.68 -0.58
N ASN A 390 14.23 -4.96 -0.31
CA ASN A 390 14.21 -3.87 0.67
C ASN A 390 13.36 -2.72 0.12
N GLY A 391 12.64 -2.02 0.97
CA GLY A 391 11.78 -0.90 0.57
C GLY A 391 10.41 -1.32 0.03
N ALA A 392 10.13 -2.62 -0.12
CA ALA A 392 8.83 -3.10 -0.57
C ALA A 392 7.73 -2.74 0.45
N ALA A 393 6.67 -2.08 -0.01
CA ALA A 393 5.56 -1.64 0.84
C ALA A 393 4.80 -2.84 1.45
N ILE A 394 4.29 -2.65 2.66
CA ILE A 394 3.41 -3.61 3.34
C ILE A 394 1.96 -3.23 3.09
N VAL A 395 1.14 -4.25 2.89
CA VAL A 395 -0.30 -4.11 2.60
C VAL A 395 -1.12 -4.95 3.59
N GLN A 396 -2.43 -4.75 3.60
CA GLN A 396 -3.36 -5.77 4.10
C GLN A 396 -3.83 -6.69 2.97
N ASN A 397 -4.06 -7.96 3.27
CA ASN A 397 -4.78 -8.91 2.42
C ASN A 397 -5.66 -9.85 3.26
N ALA A 398 -6.61 -10.53 2.65
CA ALA A 398 -7.33 -11.65 3.25
C ALA A 398 -6.35 -12.62 3.96
N CYS A 399 -6.62 -12.93 5.23
CA CYS A 399 -5.74 -13.77 6.05
C CYS A 399 -5.66 -15.20 5.50
N GLY A 400 -4.46 -15.77 5.49
CA GLY A 400 -4.15 -17.15 5.13
C GLY A 400 -3.19 -17.79 6.12
N THR A 401 -2.37 -18.73 5.67
CA THR A 401 -1.32 -19.38 6.48
C THR A 401 0.06 -19.30 5.81
N SER A 402 0.24 -18.36 4.88
CA SER A 402 1.49 -18.19 4.12
C SER A 402 2.49 -17.33 4.89
N ALA A 403 3.79 -17.66 4.78
CA ALA A 403 4.86 -17.00 5.54
C ALA A 403 4.96 -15.48 5.34
N GLN A 404 4.43 -14.96 4.22
CA GLN A 404 4.35 -13.52 3.90
C GLN A 404 3.42 -12.73 4.83
N GLN A 405 2.50 -13.40 5.52
CA GLN A 405 1.59 -12.82 6.52
C GLN A 405 2.01 -13.14 7.97
N LEU A 406 3.11 -13.88 8.15
CA LEU A 406 3.60 -14.32 9.44
C LEU A 406 4.81 -13.47 9.86
N TRP A 407 4.82 -13.07 11.13
CA TRP A 407 5.80 -12.16 11.71
C TRP A 407 6.31 -12.74 13.03
N THR A 408 7.62 -12.78 13.24
CA THR A 408 8.21 -13.07 14.56
C THR A 408 8.51 -11.77 15.31
N ARG A 409 8.37 -11.81 16.64
CA ARG A 409 8.70 -10.69 17.51
C ARG A 409 10.15 -10.81 17.98
N ARG A 410 10.99 -9.81 17.68
CA ARG A 410 12.34 -9.70 18.25
C ARG A 410 12.38 -8.57 19.29
N THR A 411 12.52 -8.92 20.56
CA THR A 411 12.52 -7.97 21.67
C THR A 411 13.78 -7.09 21.68
N SER A 412 13.63 -5.80 21.95
CA SER A 412 14.73 -4.85 22.16
C SER A 412 14.79 -4.44 23.64
N THR A 413 15.96 -4.00 24.11
CA THR A 413 16.22 -3.60 25.52
C THR A 413 15.49 -2.32 25.97
N SER A 414 14.70 -1.69 25.09
CA SER A 414 14.03 -0.41 25.31
C SER A 414 12.49 -0.51 25.37
N GLY A 415 11.94 -1.68 25.74
CA GLY A 415 10.49 -1.92 25.84
C GLY A 415 9.75 -2.05 24.50
N HIS A 416 10.43 -1.78 23.39
CA HIS A 416 9.92 -1.94 22.03
C HIS A 416 10.32 -3.28 21.41
N SER A 417 9.79 -3.62 20.26
CA SER A 417 10.12 -4.85 19.54
C SER A 417 10.12 -4.66 18.03
N GLN A 418 10.94 -5.44 17.33
CA GLN A 418 10.89 -5.55 15.88
C GLN A 418 9.87 -6.61 15.49
N LEU A 419 9.13 -6.36 14.41
CA LEU A 419 8.36 -7.38 13.70
C LEU A 419 9.17 -7.84 12.49
N VAL A 420 9.52 -9.12 12.45
CA VAL A 420 10.39 -9.71 11.42
C VAL A 420 9.58 -10.69 10.58
N SER A 421 9.44 -10.45 9.28
CA SER A 421 8.68 -11.32 8.38
C SER A 421 9.29 -12.72 8.33
N VAL A 422 8.47 -13.75 8.52
CA VAL A 422 8.86 -15.16 8.43
C VAL A 422 9.25 -15.55 7.01
N ALA A 423 8.67 -14.89 5.98
CA ALA A 423 8.95 -15.20 4.58
C ALA A 423 10.41 -14.95 4.16
N ASN A 424 11.06 -13.94 4.73
CA ASN A 424 12.33 -13.43 4.21
C ASN A 424 13.27 -12.80 5.26
N GLY A 425 12.92 -12.82 6.55
CA GLY A 425 13.74 -12.32 7.65
C GLY A 425 13.86 -10.78 7.75
N LYS A 426 13.05 -10.02 7.01
CA LYS A 426 13.10 -8.55 6.98
C LYS A 426 12.20 -7.89 8.02
N CYS A 427 12.63 -6.73 8.52
CA CYS A 427 11.94 -6.01 9.58
C CYS A 427 10.91 -5.04 9.01
N LEU A 428 9.76 -4.94 9.69
CA LEU A 428 8.76 -3.90 9.48
C LEU A 428 9.37 -2.53 9.80
N ASN A 429 9.30 -1.59 8.85
CA ASN A 429 10.03 -0.33 8.87
C ASN A 429 9.14 0.84 8.45
N VAL A 430 9.22 1.98 9.15
CA VAL A 430 8.72 3.26 8.63
C VAL A 430 9.69 3.75 7.54
N ARG A 431 9.20 3.88 6.29
CA ARG A 431 10.04 4.26 5.14
C ARG A 431 10.77 5.58 5.41
N GLY A 432 12.10 5.55 5.24
CA GLY A 432 12.96 6.74 5.33
C GLY A 432 12.94 7.45 6.69
N TYR A 433 12.64 6.76 7.80
CA TYR A 433 12.55 7.35 9.14
C TYR A 433 11.49 8.44 9.31
N SER A 434 10.58 8.59 8.35
CA SER A 434 9.62 9.68 8.30
C SER A 434 8.77 9.77 9.57
N SER A 435 8.43 10.99 9.97
CA SER A 435 7.42 11.30 11.00
C SER A 435 6.12 11.85 10.41
N ARG A 436 6.01 11.95 9.07
CA ARG A 436 4.80 12.43 8.39
C ARG A 436 3.65 11.42 8.46
N ASP A 437 2.44 11.94 8.52
CA ASP A 437 1.22 11.14 8.30
C ASP A 437 1.20 10.62 6.85
N GLY A 438 0.67 9.41 6.66
CA GLY A 438 0.67 8.75 5.36
C GLY A 438 2.02 8.16 4.94
N ALA A 439 3.07 8.26 5.75
CA ALA A 439 4.35 7.63 5.42
C ALA A 439 4.22 6.10 5.36
N ILE A 440 4.65 5.54 4.23
CA ILE A 440 4.51 4.11 3.92
C ILE A 440 5.26 3.25 4.94
N ILE A 441 4.62 2.16 5.37
CA ILE A 441 5.29 1.07 6.07
C ILE A 441 5.77 0.05 5.05
N GLU A 442 7.03 -0.35 5.20
CA GLU A 442 7.74 -1.23 4.27
C GLU A 442 8.43 -2.36 5.05
N GLN A 443 8.96 -3.34 4.32
CA GLN A 443 9.97 -4.26 4.83
C GLN A 443 11.37 -3.81 4.41
N ASN A 444 12.32 -3.91 5.32
CA ASN A 444 13.72 -3.57 5.05
C ASN A 444 14.67 -4.49 5.83
N ALA A 445 15.96 -4.44 5.51
CA ALA A 445 16.98 -5.16 6.28
C ALA A 445 16.89 -4.77 7.76
N CYS A 446 16.94 -5.77 8.65
CA CYS A 446 16.84 -5.53 10.08
C CYS A 446 18.06 -4.76 10.61
N THR A 447 17.80 -3.65 11.27
CA THR A 447 18.77 -2.80 11.98
C THR A 447 18.19 -2.45 13.35
N ASN A 448 18.99 -1.94 14.30
CA ASN A 448 18.46 -1.54 15.61
C ASN A 448 17.80 -0.15 15.62
N SER A 449 17.41 0.37 14.46
CA SER A 449 16.96 1.74 14.29
C SER A 449 15.50 1.95 14.73
N ASP A 450 15.18 3.16 15.20
CA ASP A 450 13.88 3.45 15.82
C ASP A 450 12.70 3.38 14.83
N SER A 451 12.93 3.45 13.52
CA SER A 451 11.88 3.22 12.51
C SER A 451 11.48 1.75 12.36
N GLN A 452 12.24 0.83 12.97
CA GLN A 452 11.98 -0.61 13.01
C GLN A 452 11.63 -1.12 14.42
N GLN A 453 11.50 -0.21 15.39
CA GLN A 453 11.11 -0.50 16.76
C GLN A 453 9.65 -0.11 16.95
N TRP A 454 8.83 -1.07 17.37
CA TRP A 454 7.39 -0.91 17.51
C TRP A 454 6.98 -1.15 18.96
N SER A 455 6.16 -0.25 19.50
CA SER A 455 5.31 -0.60 20.63
C SER A 455 4.16 -1.41 20.07
N LEU A 456 4.16 -2.70 20.36
CA LEU A 456 3.10 -3.60 19.94
C LEU A 456 1.97 -3.51 20.97
N PRO A 457 0.71 -3.81 20.61
CA PRO A 457 -0.23 -4.23 21.63
C PRO A 457 0.45 -5.32 22.46
N VAL A 458 0.12 -5.41 23.76
CA VAL A 458 0.42 -6.65 24.50
C VAL A 458 0.00 -7.78 23.57
N SER A 459 0.89 -8.75 23.31
CA SER A 459 0.48 -9.96 22.62
C SER A 459 -0.78 -10.36 23.33
N ALA A 460 -1.91 -10.35 22.61
CA ALA A 460 -3.11 -10.86 23.22
C ALA A 460 -2.65 -12.24 23.72
N PRO A 461 -2.79 -12.58 25.03
CA PRO A 461 -3.12 -13.97 25.26
C PRO A 461 -4.25 -14.18 24.27
N GLN A 462 -4.08 -15.15 23.38
CA GLN A 462 -5.09 -15.46 22.38
C GLN A 462 -6.47 -15.25 23.06
N PRO A 463 -7.54 -14.83 22.37
CA PRO A 463 -8.77 -15.56 22.63
C PRO A 463 -8.33 -17.00 22.37
N SER A 464 -7.91 -17.71 23.44
CA SER A 464 -7.17 -18.97 23.61
C SER A 464 -7.71 -20.17 22.80
N THR A 465 -7.90 -19.99 21.48
CA THR A 465 -9.27 -19.97 20.89
C THR A 465 -10.29 -19.24 21.80
N PRO A 466 -11.44 -18.70 21.35
CA PRO A 466 -12.53 -18.55 22.33
C PRO A 466 -12.73 -20.00 22.83
N GLN A 467 -12.06 -20.49 23.91
CA GLN A 467 -11.72 -21.94 24.06
C GLN A 467 -13.03 -22.61 23.81
N LEU A 468 -13.14 -23.33 22.69
CA LEU A 468 -14.42 -23.81 22.22
C LEU A 468 -14.67 -25.01 23.15
N SER A 469 -15.15 -24.64 24.35
CA SER A 469 -14.83 -25.27 25.64
C SER A 469 -16.00 -26.15 25.98
N GLY A 470 -15.95 -27.32 25.38
CA GLY A 470 -17.19 -27.99 25.02
C GLY A 470 -17.70 -27.50 23.66
N ALA A 471 -18.71 -28.18 23.18
CA ALA A 471 -19.06 -28.15 21.78
C ALA A 471 -19.99 -26.96 21.44
N GLN A 472 -19.72 -26.35 20.28
CA GLN A 472 -20.28 -25.08 19.83
C GLN A 472 -21.33 -25.28 18.74
N ALA A 473 -22.26 -24.35 18.59
CA ALA A 473 -23.11 -24.32 17.39
C ALA A 473 -22.40 -23.57 16.25
N ILE A 474 -22.63 -24.00 15.00
CA ILE A 474 -22.15 -23.31 13.80
C ILE A 474 -23.37 -22.89 12.98
N THR A 475 -23.63 -21.59 12.86
CA THR A 475 -24.89 -21.06 12.31
C THR A 475 -24.66 -20.32 10.99
N ALA A 476 -25.38 -20.69 9.93
CA ALA A 476 -25.30 -20.03 8.63
C ALA A 476 -25.99 -18.66 8.62
N LYS A 477 -25.34 -17.64 8.06
CA LYS A 477 -25.84 -16.25 8.07
C LYS A 477 -27.15 -16.06 7.29
N HIS A 478 -27.32 -16.74 6.16
CA HIS A 478 -28.47 -16.54 5.27
C HIS A 478 -29.76 -17.17 5.80
N SER A 479 -29.67 -18.22 6.61
CA SER A 479 -30.81 -19.00 7.10
C SER A 479 -31.01 -18.93 8.61
N GLY A 480 -29.98 -18.55 9.38
CA GLY A 480 -30.00 -18.65 10.85
C GLY A 480 -29.99 -20.09 11.36
N LYS A 481 -29.63 -21.06 10.52
CA LYS A 481 -29.70 -22.50 10.82
C LYS A 481 -28.34 -23.11 11.12
N CYS A 482 -28.36 -24.16 11.93
CA CYS A 482 -27.18 -24.80 12.46
C CYS A 482 -26.66 -25.88 11.50
N VAL A 483 -25.33 -26.05 11.44
CA VAL A 483 -24.68 -27.22 10.85
C VAL A 483 -25.09 -28.45 11.66
N ASP A 484 -25.76 -29.38 10.99
CA ASP A 484 -26.49 -30.49 11.58
C ASP A 484 -26.00 -31.82 11.00
N LEU A 485 -25.64 -32.73 11.90
CA LEU A 485 -25.36 -34.12 11.57
C LEU A 485 -26.69 -34.85 11.33
N SER A 486 -26.95 -35.13 10.06
CA SER A 486 -28.17 -35.78 9.55
C SER A 486 -28.56 -37.01 10.39
N ALA A 487 -29.78 -36.97 10.94
CA ALA A 487 -30.39 -38.06 11.72
C ALA A 487 -29.54 -38.59 12.90
N TRP A 488 -28.65 -37.77 13.46
CA TRP A 488 -27.75 -38.13 14.58
C TRP A 488 -26.86 -39.35 14.28
N SER A 489 -26.67 -39.70 13.00
CA SER A 489 -26.00 -40.94 12.60
C SER A 489 -24.51 -40.91 12.95
N ASN A 490 -23.97 -42.02 13.46
CA ASN A 490 -22.54 -42.19 13.74
C ASN A 490 -21.76 -42.82 12.57
N ALA A 491 -22.39 -43.05 11.42
CA ALA A 491 -21.77 -43.69 10.26
C ALA A 491 -20.81 -42.76 9.50
N ASN A 492 -19.72 -43.32 8.97
CA ASN A 492 -18.86 -42.64 8.01
C ASN A 492 -19.63 -42.29 6.73
N GLY A 493 -19.28 -41.17 6.09
CA GLY A 493 -19.85 -40.75 4.80
C GLY A 493 -21.21 -40.06 4.89
N VAL A 494 -21.77 -39.87 6.09
CA VAL A 494 -23.01 -39.09 6.27
C VAL A 494 -22.75 -37.64 5.86
N GLN A 495 -23.48 -37.14 4.87
CA GLN A 495 -23.41 -35.74 4.44
C GLN A 495 -24.04 -34.81 5.50
N MET A 496 -23.38 -33.69 5.77
CA MET A 496 -23.91 -32.65 6.66
C MET A 496 -25.06 -31.90 6.00
N GLN A 497 -25.97 -31.40 6.83
CA GLN A 497 -27.09 -30.57 6.40
C GLN A 497 -27.17 -29.32 7.29
N GLN A 498 -27.98 -28.35 6.91
CA GLN A 498 -28.47 -27.37 7.87
C GLN A 498 -29.79 -27.85 8.48
N TRP A 499 -30.03 -27.49 9.73
CA TRP A 499 -31.33 -27.65 10.36
C TRP A 499 -31.59 -26.51 11.34
N SER A 500 -32.87 -26.22 11.59
CA SER A 500 -33.32 -25.32 12.65
C SER A 500 -32.59 -25.60 13.97
N CYS A 501 -31.93 -24.58 14.53
CA CYS A 501 -31.10 -24.74 15.72
C CYS A 501 -31.94 -25.20 16.92
N ASN A 502 -31.63 -26.38 17.47
CA ASN A 502 -32.38 -27.02 18.55
C ASN A 502 -31.51 -27.35 19.79
N GLY A 503 -30.21 -27.08 19.73
CA GLY A 503 -29.28 -27.34 20.83
C GLY A 503 -28.88 -28.80 21.02
N GLY A 504 -29.34 -29.72 20.17
CA GLY A 504 -28.96 -31.14 20.19
C GLY A 504 -27.48 -31.35 19.90
N THR A 505 -26.89 -32.43 20.41
CA THR A 505 -25.43 -32.67 20.26
C THR A 505 -25.02 -32.91 18.81
N ASN A 506 -25.96 -33.28 17.93
CA ASN A 506 -25.75 -33.43 16.49
C ASN A 506 -25.52 -32.07 15.78
N GLN A 507 -25.82 -30.95 16.44
CA GLN A 507 -25.53 -29.59 15.98
C GLN A 507 -24.34 -28.97 16.73
N GLN A 508 -23.66 -29.74 17.58
CA GLN A 508 -22.58 -29.26 18.43
C GLN A 508 -21.22 -29.81 17.97
N TRP A 509 -20.24 -28.90 17.85
CA TRP A 509 -18.95 -29.15 17.23
C TRP A 509 -17.79 -28.78 18.14
N LEU A 510 -16.82 -29.68 18.29
CA LEU A 510 -15.57 -29.48 19.02
C LEU A 510 -14.47 -29.09 18.03
N PHE A 511 -13.70 -28.06 18.34
CA PHE A 511 -12.67 -27.54 17.43
C PHE A 511 -11.30 -27.89 17.97
N LYS A 512 -10.65 -28.85 17.31
CA LYS A 512 -9.32 -29.33 17.68
C LYS A 512 -8.29 -28.62 16.80
N ASP A 513 -7.52 -27.73 17.40
CA ASP A 513 -6.35 -27.12 16.75
C ASP A 513 -5.35 -28.21 16.35
N VAL A 514 -4.83 -28.12 15.13
CA VAL A 514 -3.76 -28.98 14.60
C VAL A 514 -2.55 -28.18 14.10
N GLY A 515 -2.45 -26.92 14.53
CA GLY A 515 -1.34 -26.01 14.27
C GLY A 515 -1.47 -25.22 12.96
N ASN A 516 -0.70 -24.13 12.85
CA ASN A 516 -0.68 -23.23 11.68
C ASN A 516 -2.07 -22.65 11.32
N ALA A 517 -2.91 -22.37 12.33
CA ALA A 517 -4.32 -21.94 12.17
C ALA A 517 -5.18 -22.89 11.31
N ARG A 518 -5.05 -24.19 11.58
CA ARG A 518 -5.86 -25.26 10.98
C ARG A 518 -6.52 -26.07 12.08
N TYR A 519 -7.76 -26.47 11.84
CA TYR A 519 -8.58 -27.16 12.84
C TYR A 519 -9.23 -28.40 12.24
N GLN A 520 -9.27 -29.47 13.03
CA GLN A 520 -10.24 -30.55 12.85
C GLN A 520 -11.54 -30.13 13.57
N ILE A 521 -12.65 -30.15 12.85
CA ILE A 521 -13.98 -29.84 13.41
C ILE A 521 -14.66 -31.18 13.67
N VAL A 522 -14.88 -31.52 14.93
CA VAL A 522 -15.26 -32.86 15.39
C VAL A 522 -16.70 -32.81 15.91
N SER A 523 -17.58 -33.68 15.41
CA SER A 523 -18.95 -33.78 15.93
C SER A 523 -18.94 -34.24 17.39
N LYS A 524 -19.69 -33.56 18.26
CA LYS A 524 -19.86 -34.00 19.65
C LYS A 524 -20.63 -35.32 19.77
N THR A 525 -21.56 -35.59 18.84
CA THR A 525 -22.35 -36.84 18.83
C THR A 525 -21.51 -38.05 18.44
N SER A 526 -20.69 -37.94 17.39
CA SER A 526 -20.05 -39.12 16.77
C SER A 526 -18.54 -39.23 16.99
N GLY A 527 -17.88 -38.17 17.47
CA GLY A 527 -16.42 -38.08 17.56
C GLY A 527 -15.71 -38.02 16.21
N LYS A 528 -16.45 -37.91 15.10
CA LYS A 528 -15.92 -37.88 13.72
C LYS A 528 -15.65 -36.46 13.23
N CYS A 529 -14.71 -36.36 12.30
CA CYS A 529 -14.26 -35.10 11.71
C CYS A 529 -15.11 -34.69 10.51
N LEU A 530 -15.37 -33.39 10.40
CA LEU A 530 -15.92 -32.73 9.22
C LEU A 530 -14.92 -32.85 8.05
N ASP A 531 -15.34 -33.51 6.99
CA ASP A 531 -14.50 -34.08 5.93
C ASP A 531 -15.04 -33.66 4.55
N VAL A 532 -14.17 -33.19 3.66
CA VAL A 532 -14.51 -33.04 2.24
C VAL A 532 -14.33 -34.40 1.56
N LYS A 533 -15.44 -34.95 1.04
CA LYS A 533 -15.50 -36.33 0.54
C LYS A 533 -14.39 -36.61 -0.48
N ASP A 534 -13.63 -37.67 -0.22
CA ASP A 534 -12.49 -38.15 -1.01
C ASP A 534 -11.38 -37.10 -1.26
N GLY A 535 -11.41 -35.96 -0.55
CA GLY A 535 -10.55 -34.81 -0.84
C GLY A 535 -10.86 -34.12 -2.18
N ASN A 536 -12.04 -34.38 -2.76
CA ASN A 536 -12.47 -33.83 -4.05
C ASN A 536 -12.43 -32.29 -4.01
N THR A 537 -11.80 -31.67 -5.01
CA THR A 537 -11.58 -30.21 -5.10
C THR A 537 -12.60 -29.48 -5.97
N ALA A 538 -13.59 -30.18 -6.55
CA ALA A 538 -14.67 -29.59 -7.35
C ALA A 538 -15.63 -28.73 -6.51
N ASP A 539 -16.33 -27.82 -7.18
CA ASP A 539 -17.49 -27.12 -6.60
C ASP A 539 -18.67 -28.07 -6.47
N GLY A 540 -19.41 -27.98 -5.36
CA GLY A 540 -20.47 -28.92 -5.01
C GLY A 540 -19.96 -30.24 -4.40
N ALA A 541 -18.65 -30.40 -4.16
CA ALA A 541 -18.14 -31.59 -3.48
C ALA A 541 -18.68 -31.69 -2.05
N ILE A 542 -19.06 -32.91 -1.66
CA ILE A 542 -19.79 -33.20 -0.43
C ILE A 542 -18.96 -32.89 0.83
N VAL A 543 -19.59 -32.20 1.79
CA VAL A 543 -19.09 -32.10 3.17
C VAL A 543 -19.81 -33.13 4.03
N GLN A 544 -19.05 -34.06 4.60
CA GLN A 544 -19.53 -35.24 5.33
C GLN A 544 -18.84 -35.35 6.70
N GLN A 545 -19.17 -36.37 7.48
CA GLN A 545 -18.32 -36.82 8.58
C GLN A 545 -17.51 -38.06 8.16
N MET A 546 -16.27 -38.15 8.64
CA MET A 546 -15.41 -39.32 8.55
C MET A 546 -14.60 -39.48 9.83
N ASP A 547 -14.13 -40.69 10.13
CA ASP A 547 -13.16 -40.91 11.21
C ASP A 547 -11.94 -39.98 11.05
N CYS A 548 -11.53 -39.39 12.18
CA CYS A 548 -10.49 -38.37 12.21
C CYS A 548 -9.11 -38.95 11.88
N GLN A 549 -8.51 -38.48 10.79
CA GLN A 549 -7.19 -38.88 10.31
C GLN A 549 -6.16 -37.78 10.59
N ALA A 550 -5.08 -38.12 11.30
CA ALA A 550 -3.99 -37.17 11.56
C ALA A 550 -3.34 -36.72 10.24
N GLY A 551 -3.09 -35.41 10.11
CA GLY A 551 -2.48 -34.82 8.91
C GLY A 551 -3.38 -34.75 7.65
N ALA A 552 -4.58 -35.32 7.66
CA ALA A 552 -5.47 -35.32 6.50
C ALA A 552 -6.03 -33.92 6.20
N THR A 553 -5.48 -33.24 5.19
CA THR A 553 -5.87 -31.87 4.79
C THR A 553 -7.35 -31.74 4.42
N LYS A 554 -8.00 -32.82 3.94
CA LYS A 554 -9.44 -32.87 3.64
C LYS A 554 -10.35 -32.77 4.89
N GLN A 555 -9.78 -32.91 6.07
CA GLN A 555 -10.44 -32.77 7.38
C GLN A 555 -9.93 -31.55 8.16
N GLN A 556 -9.11 -30.71 7.53
CA GLN A 556 -8.55 -29.51 8.14
C GLN A 556 -9.21 -28.27 7.56
N TRP A 557 -9.60 -27.36 8.44
CA TRP A 557 -10.31 -26.14 8.11
C TRP A 557 -9.56 -24.92 8.67
N THR A 558 -9.47 -23.86 7.89
CA THR A 558 -8.95 -22.55 8.30
C THR A 558 -10.09 -21.53 8.33
N PHE A 559 -10.15 -20.76 9.41
CA PHE A 559 -11.12 -19.70 9.61
C PHE A 559 -10.64 -18.43 8.92
N LEU A 560 -11.49 -17.86 8.06
CA LEU A 560 -11.31 -16.54 7.48
C LEU A 560 -12.35 -15.62 8.15
N PRO A 561 -11.95 -14.75 9.09
CA PRO A 561 -12.89 -13.84 9.74
C PRO A 561 -13.49 -12.85 8.73
N GLU A 562 -14.74 -12.48 8.94
CA GLU A 562 -15.44 -11.44 8.21
C GLU A 562 -16.18 -10.49 9.16
N ASN A 563 -16.58 -9.33 8.62
CA ASN A 563 -17.25 -8.29 9.38
C ASN A 563 -18.55 -8.80 10.05
N GLY A 564 -18.78 -8.36 11.28
CA GLY A 564 -19.96 -8.72 12.08
C GLY A 564 -19.85 -10.05 12.85
N GLY A 565 -18.64 -10.57 13.08
CA GLY A 565 -18.42 -11.79 13.89
C GLY A 565 -18.62 -13.10 13.12
N TYR A 566 -18.81 -13.03 11.81
CA TYR A 566 -18.93 -14.21 10.94
C TYR A 566 -17.55 -14.71 10.49
N ASN A 567 -17.49 -15.96 10.08
CA ASN A 567 -16.29 -16.60 9.54
C ASN A 567 -16.64 -17.38 8.27
N LYS A 568 -15.71 -17.45 7.32
CA LYS A 568 -15.71 -18.49 6.28
C LYS A 568 -14.87 -19.66 6.75
N LEU A 569 -15.40 -20.87 6.56
CA LEU A 569 -14.75 -22.14 6.87
C LEU A 569 -14.11 -22.68 5.60
N LYS A 570 -12.79 -22.48 5.43
CA LYS A 570 -12.06 -22.86 4.21
C LYS A 570 -11.37 -24.22 4.39
N SER A 571 -11.67 -25.18 3.53
CA SER A 571 -10.98 -26.47 3.45
C SER A 571 -9.51 -26.29 3.07
N VAL A 572 -8.61 -26.93 3.82
CA VAL A 572 -7.17 -26.89 3.57
C VAL A 572 -6.78 -27.73 2.35
N ALA A 573 -7.57 -28.73 1.96
CA ALA A 573 -7.31 -29.56 0.78
C ALA A 573 -7.60 -28.84 -0.55
N SER A 574 -8.67 -28.05 -0.61
CA SER A 574 -9.18 -27.46 -1.85
C SER A 574 -9.05 -25.93 -1.92
N GLY A 575 -8.85 -25.25 -0.79
CA GLY A 575 -8.94 -23.80 -0.70
C GLY A 575 -10.38 -23.24 -0.82
N LYS A 576 -11.40 -24.11 -0.81
CA LYS A 576 -12.81 -23.76 -1.00
C LYS A 576 -13.57 -23.64 0.33
N CYS A 577 -14.66 -22.90 0.32
CA CYS A 577 -15.43 -22.57 1.51
C CYS A 577 -16.60 -23.54 1.71
N MET A 578 -16.90 -23.88 2.97
CA MET A 578 -18.11 -24.60 3.34
C MET A 578 -19.35 -23.77 3.01
N ASP A 579 -20.30 -24.38 2.33
CA ASP A 579 -21.41 -23.73 1.63
C ASP A 579 -22.72 -24.53 1.84
N VAL A 580 -23.83 -23.84 2.11
CA VAL A 580 -25.17 -24.45 2.02
C VAL A 580 -25.69 -24.35 0.59
N THR A 581 -25.87 -25.52 -0.04
CA THR A 581 -26.19 -25.66 -1.46
C THR A 581 -27.36 -24.77 -1.90
N ALA A 582 -27.16 -24.06 -3.01
CA ALA A 582 -28.13 -23.19 -3.66
C ALA A 582 -28.71 -22.08 -2.75
N MET A 583 -27.99 -21.68 -1.68
CA MET A 583 -28.45 -20.69 -0.70
C MET A 583 -29.81 -21.05 -0.06
N SER A 584 -30.16 -22.34 -0.03
CA SER A 584 -31.44 -22.80 0.49
C SER A 584 -31.59 -22.45 1.98
N THR A 585 -32.78 -22.06 2.41
CA THR A 585 -33.15 -21.84 3.82
C THR A 585 -33.96 -23.01 4.40
N ALA A 586 -34.22 -24.06 3.60
CA ALA A 586 -34.97 -25.25 4.03
C ALA A 586 -34.18 -26.11 5.02
N ASP A 587 -34.89 -26.78 5.93
CA ASP A 587 -34.30 -27.84 6.76
C ASP A 587 -33.91 -29.04 5.89
N GLY A 588 -32.78 -29.65 6.20
CA GLY A 588 -32.22 -30.76 5.42
C GLY A 588 -31.44 -30.34 4.17
N ALA A 589 -31.37 -29.05 3.83
CA ALA A 589 -30.51 -28.55 2.75
C ALA A 589 -29.04 -28.92 3.04
N LYS A 590 -28.37 -29.50 2.05
CA LYS A 590 -27.07 -30.14 2.24
C LYS A 590 -25.90 -29.16 2.21
N LEU A 591 -24.84 -29.51 2.94
CA LEU A 591 -23.57 -28.81 2.89
C LEU A 591 -22.65 -29.42 1.84
N VAL A 592 -21.96 -28.53 1.14
CA VAL A 592 -20.91 -28.80 0.17
C VAL A 592 -19.74 -27.86 0.42
N GLN A 593 -18.67 -27.99 -0.35
CA GLN A 593 -17.75 -26.89 -0.56
C GLN A 593 -18.08 -26.17 -1.88
N TRP A 594 -17.76 -24.88 -1.93
CA TRP A 594 -17.81 -24.10 -3.16
C TRP A 594 -16.68 -23.06 -3.17
N SER A 595 -16.31 -22.60 -4.37
CA SER A 595 -15.43 -21.44 -4.57
C SER A 595 -15.85 -20.29 -3.64
N CYS A 596 -14.91 -19.81 -2.82
CA CYS A 596 -15.19 -18.81 -1.79
C CYS A 596 -15.68 -17.49 -2.41
N SER A 597 -16.84 -17.02 -1.97
CA SER A 597 -17.38 -15.71 -2.36
C SER A 597 -16.45 -14.58 -1.93
N ALA A 598 -16.42 -13.48 -2.68
CA ALA A 598 -15.72 -12.28 -2.25
C ALA A 598 -16.37 -11.67 -1.00
N THR A 599 -15.55 -11.10 -0.11
CA THR A 599 -16.04 -10.42 1.10
C THR A 599 -16.94 -9.25 0.71
N ASN A 600 -18.20 -9.25 1.18
CA ASN A 600 -19.24 -8.28 0.83
C ASN A 600 -19.77 -8.33 -0.63
N ALA A 601 -19.66 -9.47 -1.32
CA ALA A 601 -20.39 -9.66 -2.57
C ALA A 601 -21.92 -9.66 -2.35
N SER A 602 -22.67 -9.21 -3.38
CA SER A 602 -24.13 -9.33 -3.43
C SER A 602 -24.54 -10.79 -3.63
N GLY A 603 -24.65 -11.53 -2.52
CA GLY A 603 -24.83 -12.98 -2.51
C GLY A 603 -23.59 -13.72 -1.98
N GLY A 604 -23.80 -14.91 -1.41
CA GLY A 604 -22.74 -15.72 -0.77
C GLY A 604 -22.79 -15.78 0.76
N ASP A 605 -23.86 -15.28 1.40
CA ASP A 605 -24.06 -15.40 2.85
C ASP A 605 -24.25 -16.87 3.32
N ASN A 606 -24.57 -17.80 2.42
CA ASN A 606 -24.59 -19.25 2.65
C ASN A 606 -23.20 -19.87 2.88
N GLN A 607 -22.13 -19.09 2.77
CA GLN A 607 -20.76 -19.47 3.13
C GLN A 607 -20.27 -18.83 4.43
N ARG A 608 -21.13 -18.07 5.12
CA ARG A 608 -20.77 -17.27 6.29
C ARG A 608 -21.36 -17.85 7.55
N TRP A 609 -20.50 -18.09 8.53
CA TRP A 609 -20.81 -18.91 9.70
C TRP A 609 -20.52 -18.15 11.00
N MET A 610 -21.51 -18.03 11.86
CA MET A 610 -21.33 -17.63 13.26
C MET A 610 -21.01 -18.88 14.09
N ILE A 611 -20.18 -18.74 15.12
CA ILE A 611 -19.77 -19.83 16.01
C ILE A 611 -20.16 -19.39 17.42
N HIS A 612 -20.86 -20.25 18.15
CA HIS A 612 -21.54 -19.94 19.43
C HIS A 612 -21.14 -20.88 20.57
#